data_AF-A0A7W1D0M4-F1
#
_entry.id   AF-A0A7W1D0M4-F1
#
_cell.length_a   1.000
_cell.length_b   1.000
_cell.length_c   1.000
_cell.angle_alpha   90.00
_cell.angle_beta   90.00
_cell.angle_gamma   90.00
#
_symmetry.space_group_name_H-M   'P 1'
#
loop_
_entity.id
_entity.type
_entity.pdbx_description
1 polymer ?
#
loop_
_entity_poly.entity_id
_entity_poly.type
_entity_poly.pdbx_seq_one_letter_code
_entity_poly.pdbx_strand_id
1 'polypeptide(L)'
;MVALTAVLFLVGRYLPGGFVVAFFGAVPLALLAYRRGLMAGAVGASAALMVLFALGGSVGLSDSVPHAVSGPLMGALIRNGSGWVSCALAGLGVRLLYYPPVFFFYVYLVLGGVEAFAEASKSLLGFLDQYLGVLGISLQGVGAIGLFLVFLVVWSAVAGILQSLVVSFFLRRVAGSLPEL
;
A
#
# COMPACT_ATOMS: atom_id res chain seq x y z
N MET A 1 -15.09 5.54 12.15
CA MET A 1 -14.25 5.19 10.98
C MET A 1 -12.78 5.03 11.34
N VAL A 2 -12.20 5.91 12.15
CA VAL A 2 -10.78 5.84 12.59
C VAL A 2 -10.44 4.55 13.35
N ALA A 3 -11.16 4.23 14.43
CA ALA A 3 -10.89 3.03 15.23
C ALA A 3 -11.01 1.73 14.42
N LEU A 4 -12.06 1.60 13.61
CA LEU A 4 -12.24 0.46 12.70
C LEU A 4 -11.08 0.32 11.72
N THR A 5 -10.59 1.43 11.16
CA THR A 5 -9.43 1.44 10.26
C THR A 5 -8.18 0.93 10.97
N ALA A 6 -7.89 1.46 12.16
CA ALA A 6 -6.73 1.07 12.93
C ALA A 6 -6.79 -0.43 13.31
N VAL A 7 -7.97 -0.93 13.69
CA VAL A 7 -8.18 -2.36 13.96
C VAL A 7 -7.94 -3.20 12.71
N LEU A 8 -8.47 -2.81 11.55
CA LEU A 8 -8.27 -3.57 10.31
C LEU A 8 -6.79 -3.62 9.89
N PHE A 9 -6.05 -2.52 10.04
CA PHE A 9 -4.61 -2.51 9.82
C PHE A 9 -3.87 -3.39 10.83
N LEU A 10 -4.25 -3.34 12.11
CA LEU A 10 -3.65 -4.17 13.15
C LEU A 10 -3.93 -5.66 12.91
N VAL A 11 -5.16 -6.02 12.55
CA VAL A 11 -5.56 -7.40 12.24
C VAL A 11 -4.84 -7.89 10.99
N GLY A 12 -4.73 -7.06 9.95
CA GLY A 12 -3.96 -7.39 8.75
C GLY A 12 -2.52 -7.78 9.08
N ARG A 13 -1.88 -7.12 10.03
CA ARG A 13 -0.52 -7.48 10.44
C ARG A 13 -0.37 -8.91 10.97
N TYR A 14 -1.34 -9.39 11.74
CA TYR A 14 -1.22 -10.67 12.44
C TYR A 14 -1.73 -11.87 11.63
N LEU A 15 -2.27 -11.63 10.43
CA LEU A 15 -2.81 -12.69 9.58
C LEU A 15 -1.84 -13.08 8.45
N PRO A 16 -1.66 -14.38 8.17
CA PRO A 16 -1.03 -14.84 6.93
C PRO A 16 -1.83 -14.31 5.73
N GLY A 17 -1.19 -13.61 4.80
CA GLY A 17 -1.90 -12.91 3.71
C GLY A 17 -2.56 -11.59 4.13
N GLY A 18 -2.14 -11.04 5.27
CA GLY A 18 -2.61 -9.81 5.90
C GLY A 18 -2.79 -8.57 5.03
N PHE A 19 -2.04 -8.47 3.93
CA PHE A 19 -2.18 -7.40 2.93
C PHE A 19 -3.61 -7.31 2.38
N VAL A 20 -4.33 -8.44 2.28
CA VAL A 20 -5.72 -8.47 1.83
C VAL A 20 -6.62 -7.73 2.81
N VAL A 21 -6.40 -7.94 4.11
CA VAL A 21 -7.15 -7.27 5.19
C VAL A 21 -6.83 -5.78 5.25
N ALA A 22 -5.59 -5.40 4.96
CA ALA A 22 -5.18 -4.00 4.88
C ALA A 22 -5.94 -3.22 3.77
N PHE A 23 -6.35 -3.87 2.68
CA PHE A 23 -7.24 -3.23 1.68
C PHE A 23 -8.58 -2.79 2.29
N PHE A 24 -9.14 -3.58 3.21
CA PHE A 24 -10.39 -3.24 3.89
C PHE A 24 -10.21 -2.05 4.85
N GLY A 25 -9.01 -1.87 5.42
CA GLY A 25 -8.69 -0.69 6.23
C GLY A 25 -8.84 0.63 5.46
N ALA A 26 -8.70 0.62 4.14
CA ALA A 26 -8.92 1.81 3.32
C ALA A 26 -10.40 2.18 3.14
N VAL A 27 -11.34 1.23 3.33
CA VAL A 27 -12.77 1.43 3.04
C VAL A 27 -13.42 2.48 3.96
N PRO A 28 -13.26 2.45 5.29
CA PRO A 28 -13.83 3.48 6.15
C PRO A 28 -13.27 4.88 5.85
N LEU A 29 -11.97 4.98 5.52
CA LEU A 29 -11.35 6.25 5.15
C LEU A 29 -11.87 6.78 3.81
N ALA A 30 -12.05 5.89 2.83
CA ALA A 30 -12.66 6.23 1.56
C ALA A 30 -14.11 6.67 1.71
N LEU A 31 -14.89 6.02 2.59
CA LEU A 31 -16.26 6.42 2.92
C LEU A 31 -16.30 7.79 3.61
N LEU A 32 -15.37 8.06 4.52
CA LEU A 32 -15.25 9.37 5.16
C LEU A 32 -14.98 10.46 4.13
N ALA A 33 -14.04 10.23 3.21
CA ALA A 33 -13.70 11.17 2.15
C ALA A 33 -14.83 11.35 1.14
N TYR A 34 -15.53 10.27 0.80
CA TYR A 34 -16.69 10.29 -0.08
C TYR A 34 -17.80 11.19 0.49
N ARG A 35 -18.12 11.04 1.79
CA ARG A 35 -19.19 11.80 2.45
C ARG A 35 -18.78 13.23 2.81
N ARG A 36 -17.60 13.41 3.40
CA ARG A 36 -17.18 14.67 4.03
C ARG A 36 -16.00 15.37 3.33
N GLY A 37 -15.58 14.85 2.18
CA GLY A 37 -14.51 15.43 1.37
C GLY A 37 -13.11 14.93 1.74
N LEU A 38 -12.15 15.15 0.85
CA LEU A 38 -10.79 14.62 0.94
C LEU A 38 -10.09 14.97 2.27
N MET A 39 -10.25 16.22 2.74
CA MET A 39 -9.63 16.68 3.98
C MET A 39 -10.10 15.89 5.21
N ALA A 40 -11.39 15.58 5.31
CA ALA A 40 -11.90 14.76 6.41
C ALA A 40 -11.32 13.33 6.36
N GLY A 41 -11.20 12.76 5.16
CA GLY A 41 -10.54 11.47 4.95
C GLY A 41 -9.06 11.50 5.34
N ALA A 42 -8.34 12.55 4.97
CA ALA A 42 -6.92 12.73 5.31
C ALA A 42 -6.70 12.86 6.82
N VAL A 43 -7.51 13.66 7.52
CA VAL A 43 -7.47 13.75 8.99
C VAL A 43 -7.78 12.39 9.63
N GLY A 44 -8.78 11.69 9.12
CA GLY A 44 -9.12 10.34 9.58
C GLY A 44 -7.99 9.33 9.36
N ALA A 45 -7.29 9.43 8.24
CA ALA A 45 -6.14 8.59 7.92
C ALA A 45 -4.97 8.85 8.88
N SER A 46 -4.62 10.11 9.11
CA SER A 46 -3.58 10.50 10.07
C SER A 46 -3.92 10.01 11.48
N ALA A 47 -5.17 10.19 11.94
CA ALA A 47 -5.61 9.70 13.23
C ALA A 47 -5.53 8.16 13.33
N ALA A 48 -5.91 7.44 12.27
CA ALA A 48 -5.84 5.98 12.25
C ALA A 48 -4.39 5.47 12.30
N LEU A 49 -3.47 6.14 11.59
CA LEU A 49 -2.05 5.83 11.64
C LEU A 49 -1.44 6.12 13.01
N MET A 50 -1.83 7.22 13.68
CA MET A 50 -1.39 7.52 15.05
C MET A 50 -1.86 6.45 16.03
N VAL A 51 -3.12 6.00 15.92
CA VAL A 51 -3.65 4.91 16.75
C VAL A 51 -2.90 3.61 16.46
N LEU A 52 -2.67 3.29 15.19
CA LEU A 52 -1.91 2.10 14.80
C LEU A 52 -0.47 2.15 15.36
N PHE A 53 0.18 3.30 15.29
CA PHE A 53 1.51 3.50 15.86
C PHE A 53 1.51 3.32 17.38
N ALA A 54 0.52 3.88 18.08
CA ALA A 54 0.40 3.74 19.53
C ALA A 54 0.18 2.29 19.98
N LEU A 55 -0.58 1.50 19.20
CA LEU A 55 -0.91 0.12 19.54
C LEU A 55 0.13 -0.90 19.07
N GLY A 56 0.77 -0.67 17.91
CA GLY A 56 1.60 -1.65 17.23
C GLY A 56 3.06 -1.24 16.98
N GLY A 57 3.44 0.00 17.30
CA GLY A 57 4.77 0.56 17.02
C GLY A 57 5.01 0.87 15.53
N SER A 58 6.24 1.31 15.21
CA SER A 58 6.65 1.79 13.87
C SER A 58 6.59 0.73 12.77
N VAL A 59 6.80 -0.54 13.12
CA VAL A 59 6.88 -1.66 12.17
C VAL A 59 5.55 -1.88 11.43
N GLY A 60 4.41 -1.44 11.99
CA GLY A 60 3.09 -1.58 11.34
C GLY A 60 2.76 -0.51 10.29
N LEU A 61 3.58 0.53 10.15
CA LEU A 61 3.26 1.67 9.30
C LEU A 61 3.58 1.42 7.82
N SER A 62 4.59 0.61 7.50
CA SER A 62 5.06 0.43 6.11
C SER A 62 3.96 -0.06 5.16
N ASP A 63 3.15 -1.01 5.61
CA ASP A 63 2.09 -1.59 4.79
C ASP A 63 0.82 -0.76 4.83
N SER A 64 0.54 -0.13 5.97
CA SER A 64 -0.71 0.59 6.22
C SER A 64 -0.74 1.99 5.60
N VAL A 65 0.41 2.66 5.50
CA VAL A 65 0.49 4.05 5.00
C VAL A 65 -0.02 4.19 3.57
N PRO A 66 0.40 3.35 2.59
CA PRO A 66 -0.15 3.43 1.24
C PRO A 66 -1.67 3.32 1.20
N HIS A 67 -2.25 2.41 2.02
CA HIS A 67 -3.71 2.24 2.10
C HIS A 67 -4.41 3.42 2.76
N ALA A 68 -3.82 3.96 3.83
CA ALA A 68 -4.35 5.09 4.56
C ALA A 68 -4.36 6.37 3.72
N VAL A 69 -3.38 6.55 2.83
CA VAL A 69 -3.30 7.71 1.93
C VAL A 69 -4.18 7.51 0.69
N SER A 70 -4.16 6.33 0.06
CA SER A 70 -4.92 6.12 -1.17
C SER A 70 -6.41 5.95 -0.93
N GLY A 71 -6.85 5.48 0.24
CA GLY A 71 -8.27 5.34 0.60
C GLY A 71 -9.06 6.65 0.47
N PRO A 72 -8.68 7.74 1.16
CA PRO A 72 -9.29 9.06 1.01
C PRO A 72 -9.31 9.58 -0.44
N LEU A 73 -8.20 9.41 -1.17
CA LEU A 73 -8.11 9.82 -2.57
C LEU A 73 -9.12 9.07 -3.45
N MET A 74 -9.21 7.75 -3.31
CA MET A 74 -10.20 6.93 -4.01
C MET A 74 -11.63 7.34 -3.65
N GLY A 75 -11.91 7.59 -2.37
CA GLY A 75 -13.23 8.08 -1.92
C GLY A 75 -13.62 9.41 -2.56
N ALA A 76 -12.69 10.35 -2.65
CA ALA A 76 -12.91 11.64 -3.31
C ALA A 76 -13.09 11.50 -4.83
N LEU A 77 -12.30 10.63 -5.48
CA LEU A 77 -12.45 10.33 -6.91
C LEU A 77 -13.83 9.73 -7.23
N ILE A 78 -14.27 8.76 -6.44
CA ILE A 78 -15.58 8.10 -6.61
C ILE A 78 -16.72 9.08 -6.38
N ARG A 79 -16.60 9.98 -5.38
CA ARG A 79 -17.57 11.08 -5.16
C ARG A 79 -17.75 11.94 -6.40
N ASN A 80 -16.66 12.19 -7.13
CA ASN A 80 -16.65 12.98 -8.35
C ASN A 80 -16.98 12.17 -9.61
N GLY A 81 -17.54 10.96 -9.47
CA GLY A 81 -17.96 10.12 -10.60
C GLY A 81 -16.83 9.36 -11.30
N SER A 82 -15.62 9.33 -10.75
CA SER A 82 -14.51 8.58 -11.35
C SER A 82 -14.70 7.06 -11.25
N GLY A 83 -14.22 6.34 -12.26
CA GLY A 83 -14.25 4.88 -12.30
C GLY A 83 -13.14 4.22 -11.48
N TRP A 84 -13.18 2.89 -11.44
CA TRP A 84 -12.21 2.05 -10.74
C TRP A 84 -10.79 2.18 -11.34
N VAL A 85 -10.66 2.52 -12.62
CA VAL A 85 -9.35 2.72 -13.28
C VAL A 85 -8.64 3.94 -12.68
N SER A 86 -9.31 5.08 -12.54
CA SER A 86 -8.74 6.27 -11.90
C SER A 86 -8.34 5.99 -10.46
N CYS A 87 -9.13 5.20 -9.74
CA CYS A 87 -8.79 4.77 -8.39
C CYS A 87 -7.56 3.86 -8.36
N ALA A 88 -7.43 2.93 -9.31
CA ALA A 88 -6.26 2.07 -9.42
C ALA A 88 -4.99 2.88 -9.73
N LEU A 89 -5.09 3.87 -10.61
CA LEU A 89 -3.98 4.80 -10.91
C LEU A 89 -3.60 5.66 -9.70
N ALA A 90 -4.57 6.14 -8.91
CA ALA A 90 -4.28 6.84 -7.67
C ALA A 90 -3.57 5.93 -6.65
N GLY A 91 -4.03 4.67 -6.52
CA GLY A 91 -3.39 3.66 -5.67
C GLY A 91 -1.97 3.30 -6.12
N LEU A 92 -1.74 3.22 -7.43
CA LEU A 92 -0.42 3.04 -8.03
C LEU A 92 0.48 4.23 -7.72
N GLY A 93 0.01 5.46 -7.98
CA GLY A 93 0.79 6.68 -7.77
C GLY A 93 1.24 6.85 -6.32
N VAL A 94 0.35 6.63 -5.36
CA VAL A 94 0.71 6.69 -3.92
C VAL A 94 1.81 5.69 -3.59
N ARG A 95 1.74 4.47 -4.11
CA ARG A 95 2.74 3.42 -3.84
C ARG A 95 4.08 3.70 -4.52
N LEU A 96 4.06 4.22 -5.75
CA LEU A 96 5.28 4.63 -6.44
C LEU A 96 5.95 5.85 -5.80
N LEU A 97 5.20 6.68 -5.09
CA LEU A 97 5.77 7.77 -4.29
C LEU A 97 6.28 7.28 -2.92
N TYR A 98 5.70 6.21 -2.38
CA TYR A 98 6.03 5.72 -1.05
C TYR A 98 7.15 4.66 -1.03
N TYR A 99 7.05 3.62 -1.85
CA TYR A 99 7.95 2.49 -1.77
C TYR A 99 9.38 2.78 -2.22
N PRO A 100 9.66 3.57 -3.28
CA PRO A 100 11.04 3.82 -3.67
C PRO A 100 11.85 4.56 -2.60
N PRO A 101 11.36 5.65 -1.98
CA PRO A 101 12.08 6.28 -0.86
C PRO A 101 12.30 5.34 0.32
N VAL A 102 11.28 4.55 0.70
CA VAL A 102 11.39 3.57 1.80
C VAL A 102 12.42 2.48 1.45
N PHE A 103 12.42 2.01 0.21
CA PHE A 103 13.37 1.04 -0.29
C PHE A 103 14.80 1.58 -0.28
N PHE A 104 15.03 2.79 -0.81
CA PHE A 104 16.36 3.39 -0.81
C PHE A 104 16.86 3.70 0.60
N PHE A 105 15.98 4.17 1.49
CA PHE A 105 16.28 4.31 2.90
C PHE A 105 16.75 2.98 3.49
N TYR A 106 16.03 1.90 3.23
CA TYR A 106 16.39 0.57 3.72
C TYR A 106 17.72 0.07 3.16
N VAL A 107 17.94 0.16 1.85
CA VAL A 107 19.18 -0.30 1.20
C VAL A 107 20.39 0.46 1.71
N TYR A 108 20.34 1.79 1.74
CA TYR A 108 21.53 2.59 2.05
C TYR A 108 21.75 2.80 3.55
N LEU A 109 20.69 2.95 4.35
CA LEU A 109 20.84 3.26 5.78
C LEU A 109 20.70 2.04 6.69
N VAL A 110 19.92 1.03 6.30
CA VAL A 110 19.70 -0.16 7.14
C VAL A 110 20.64 -1.28 6.76
N LEU A 111 20.75 -1.60 5.47
CA LEU A 111 21.64 -2.67 4.99
C LEU A 111 23.09 -2.21 4.77
N GLY A 112 23.32 -0.90 4.64
CA GLY A 112 24.66 -0.34 4.49
C GLY A 112 25.20 -0.33 3.06
N GLY A 113 24.34 -0.53 2.04
CA GLY A 113 24.75 -0.40 0.65
C GLY A 113 24.06 -1.38 -0.31
N VAL A 114 24.38 -1.21 -1.59
CA VAL A 114 23.79 -1.99 -2.70
C VAL A 114 24.31 -3.42 -2.68
N GLU A 115 25.56 -3.62 -2.31
CA GLU A 115 26.23 -4.90 -2.23
C GLU A 115 25.60 -5.79 -1.17
N ALA A 116 25.36 -5.24 0.03
CA ALA A 116 24.67 -5.94 1.11
C ALA A 116 23.23 -6.31 0.74
N PHE A 117 22.52 -5.43 0.01
CA PHE A 117 21.20 -5.74 -0.52
C PHE A 117 21.23 -6.85 -1.60
N ALA A 118 22.20 -6.82 -2.50
CA ALA A 118 22.35 -7.84 -3.54
C ALA A 118 22.67 -9.22 -2.92
N GLU A 119 23.51 -9.26 -1.88
CA GLU A 119 23.83 -10.49 -1.15
C GLU A 119 22.60 -11.05 -0.42
N ALA A 120 21.85 -10.21 0.30
CA ALA A 120 20.59 -10.60 0.92
C ALA A 120 19.56 -11.10 -0.11
N SER A 121 19.46 -10.43 -1.26
CA SER A 121 18.58 -10.83 -2.36
C SER A 121 18.99 -12.16 -2.95
N LYS A 122 20.28 -12.46 -3.08
CA LYS A 122 20.78 -13.75 -3.56
C LYS A 122 20.43 -14.90 -2.61
N SER A 123 20.44 -14.66 -1.30
CA SER A 123 19.97 -15.65 -0.33
C SER A 123 18.49 -16.00 -0.52
N LEU A 124 17.66 -15.01 -0.91
CA LEU A 124 16.22 -15.17 -1.02
C LEU A 124 15.75 -15.64 -2.41
N LEU A 125 16.42 -15.17 -3.47
CA LEU A 125 16.04 -15.36 -4.87
C LEU A 125 17.11 -16.11 -5.68
N GLY A 126 18.14 -16.66 -5.04
CA GLY A 126 19.23 -17.35 -5.73
C GLY A 126 18.77 -18.54 -6.57
N PHE A 127 17.63 -19.15 -6.25
CA PHE A 127 17.01 -20.19 -7.07
C PHE A 127 16.51 -19.68 -8.44
N LEU A 128 16.28 -18.37 -8.57
CA LEU A 128 15.88 -17.71 -9.82
C LEU A 128 17.07 -17.26 -10.66
N ASP A 129 18.29 -17.29 -10.13
CA ASP A 129 19.49 -16.75 -10.82
C ASP A 129 19.71 -17.43 -12.18
N GLN A 130 19.49 -18.76 -12.26
CA GLN A 130 19.56 -19.51 -13.51
C GLN A 130 18.55 -19.04 -14.56
N TYR A 131 17.32 -18.70 -14.14
CA TYR A 131 16.26 -18.27 -15.05
C TYR A 131 16.41 -16.79 -15.45
N LEU A 132 16.83 -15.95 -14.51
CA LEU A 132 17.11 -14.54 -14.74
C LEU A 132 18.33 -14.34 -15.65
N GLY A 133 19.33 -15.22 -15.54
CA GLY A 133 20.49 -15.24 -16.42
C GLY A 133 20.13 -15.46 -17.90
N VAL A 134 19.09 -16.27 -18.19
CA VAL A 134 18.57 -16.45 -19.56
C VAL A 134 18.00 -15.14 -20.13
N LEU A 135 17.47 -14.27 -19.26
CA LEU A 135 16.91 -12.97 -19.61
C LEU A 135 17.95 -11.83 -19.55
N GLY A 136 19.23 -12.14 -19.27
CA GLY A 136 20.29 -11.13 -19.11
C GLY A 136 20.15 -10.28 -17.84
N ILE A 137 19.36 -10.72 -16.86
CA ILE A 137 19.14 -10.02 -15.60
C ILE A 137 20.13 -10.55 -14.55
N SER A 138 20.92 -9.65 -13.96
CA SER A 138 21.86 -9.97 -12.89
C SER A 138 21.27 -9.68 -11.51
N LEU A 139 21.40 -10.61 -10.56
CA LEU A 139 21.11 -10.38 -9.15
C LEU A 139 22.26 -9.70 -8.39
N GLN A 140 23.25 -9.14 -9.10
CA GLN A 140 24.38 -8.44 -8.50
C GLN A 140 24.28 -6.93 -8.65
N GLY A 141 24.75 -6.20 -7.64
CA GLY A 141 24.89 -4.75 -7.66
C GLY A 141 23.61 -4.03 -8.11
N VAL A 142 23.73 -3.18 -9.13
CA VAL A 142 22.63 -2.38 -9.68
C VAL A 142 21.51 -3.25 -10.31
N GLY A 143 21.82 -4.46 -10.76
CA GLY A 143 20.83 -5.37 -11.34
C GLY A 143 19.77 -5.83 -10.32
N ALA A 144 20.18 -6.08 -9.06
CA ALA A 144 19.26 -6.40 -7.97
C ALA A 144 18.31 -5.24 -7.65
N ILE A 145 18.82 -4.00 -7.68
CA ILE A 145 18.00 -2.79 -7.55
C ILE A 145 16.99 -2.70 -8.69
N GLY A 146 17.44 -2.87 -9.94
CA GLY A 146 16.58 -2.80 -11.11
C GLY A 146 15.43 -3.82 -11.04
N LEU A 147 15.74 -5.07 -10.69
CA LEU A 147 14.74 -6.12 -10.52
C LEU A 147 13.73 -5.78 -9.42
N PHE A 148 14.20 -5.26 -8.28
CA PHE A 148 13.32 -4.87 -7.18
C PHE A 148 12.43 -3.68 -7.56
N LEU A 149 12.94 -2.70 -8.29
CA LEU A 149 12.14 -1.58 -8.79
C LEU A 149 11.05 -2.05 -9.77
N VAL A 150 11.37 -2.99 -10.66
CA VAL A 150 10.36 -3.61 -11.54
C VAL A 150 9.30 -4.34 -10.71
N PHE A 151 9.73 -5.14 -9.73
CA PHE A 151 8.81 -5.79 -8.80
C PHE A 151 7.92 -4.78 -8.08
N LEU A 152 8.47 -3.67 -7.57
CA LEU A 152 7.71 -2.62 -6.91
C LEU A 152 6.66 -2.02 -7.85
N VAL A 153 6.98 -1.77 -9.12
CA VAL A 153 6.02 -1.25 -10.10
C VAL A 153 4.89 -2.25 -10.32
N VAL A 154 5.23 -3.51 -10.59
CA VAL A 154 4.25 -4.59 -10.83
C VAL A 154 3.36 -4.78 -9.60
N TRP A 155 3.95 -4.90 -8.42
CA TRP A 155 3.22 -5.04 -7.17
C TRP A 155 2.32 -3.83 -6.90
N SER A 156 2.82 -2.61 -7.14
CA SER A 156 2.03 -1.39 -6.96
C SER A 156 0.82 -1.33 -7.88
N ALA A 157 0.96 -1.81 -9.12
CA ALA A 157 -0.15 -1.91 -10.06
C ALA A 157 -1.18 -2.95 -9.60
N VAL A 158 -0.75 -4.16 -9.23
CA VAL A 158 -1.65 -5.21 -8.73
C VAL A 158 -2.38 -4.74 -7.46
N ALA A 159 -1.65 -4.23 -6.47
CA ALA A 159 -2.22 -3.74 -5.23
C ALA A 159 -3.16 -2.55 -5.45
N GLY A 160 -2.83 -1.65 -6.38
CA GLY A 160 -3.71 -0.53 -6.78
C GLY A 160 -5.03 -1.01 -7.37
N ILE A 161 -4.99 -2.01 -8.25
CA ILE A 161 -6.18 -2.64 -8.84
C ILE A 161 -7.02 -3.31 -7.75
N LEU A 162 -6.43 -4.20 -6.94
CA LEU A 162 -7.14 -4.93 -5.89
C LEU A 162 -7.80 -3.97 -4.89
N GLN A 163 -7.06 -2.97 -4.43
CA GLN A 163 -7.61 -1.96 -3.53
C GLN A 163 -8.75 -1.17 -4.17
N SER A 164 -8.60 -0.76 -5.42
CA SER A 164 -9.64 -0.05 -6.15
C SER A 164 -10.92 -0.86 -6.27
N LEU A 165 -10.81 -2.16 -6.59
CA LEU A 165 -11.96 -3.06 -6.69
C LEU A 165 -12.67 -3.19 -5.34
N VAL A 166 -11.93 -3.41 -4.25
CA VAL A 166 -12.48 -3.49 -2.89
C VAL A 166 -13.19 -2.19 -2.51
N VAL A 167 -12.49 -1.05 -2.61
CA VAL A 167 -13.04 0.25 -2.23
C VAL A 167 -14.27 0.62 -3.06
N SER A 168 -14.21 0.42 -4.37
CA SER A 168 -15.33 0.70 -5.29
C SER A 168 -16.54 -0.18 -5.00
N PHE A 169 -16.31 -1.48 -4.76
CA PHE A 169 -17.37 -2.43 -4.42
C PHE A 169 -18.10 -2.05 -3.14
N PHE A 170 -17.35 -1.75 -2.07
CA PHE A 170 -17.94 -1.38 -0.79
C PHE A 170 -18.63 -0.02 -0.84
N LEU A 171 -18.02 1.00 -1.44
CA LEU A 171 -18.66 2.31 -1.57
C LEU A 171 -19.98 2.23 -2.33
N ARG A 172 -20.05 1.46 -3.43
CA ARG A 172 -21.30 1.29 -4.18
C ARG A 172 -22.42 0.63 -3.37
N ARG A 173 -22.10 -0.28 -2.47
CA ARG A 173 -23.09 -0.96 -1.61
C ARG A 173 -23.47 -0.17 -0.35
N VAL A 174 -22.53 0.61 0.16
CA VAL A 174 -22.62 1.24 1.48
C VAL A 174 -23.04 2.71 1.38
N ALA A 175 -22.76 3.39 0.26
CA ALA A 175 -23.08 4.80 0.08
C ALA A 175 -24.59 5.12 0.17
N GLY A 176 -25.47 4.15 -0.11
CA GLY A 176 -26.92 4.31 0.03
C GLY A 176 -27.55 3.73 1.30
N SER A 177 -26.80 3.04 2.16
CA SER A 177 -27.38 2.17 3.21
C SER A 177 -26.97 2.48 4.65
N LEU A 178 -25.94 3.31 4.89
CA LEU A 178 -25.56 3.68 6.26
C LEU A 178 -26.12 5.05 6.66
N PRO A 179 -26.80 5.19 7.82
CA PRO A 179 -27.18 6.50 8.36
C PRO A 179 -25.95 7.40 8.54
N GLU A 180 -26.19 8.72 8.50
CA GLU A 180 -25.14 9.71 8.78
C GLU A 180 -24.72 9.59 10.26
N LEU A 181 -23.54 9.01 10.50
CA LEU A 181 -22.81 9.03 11.77
C LEU A 181 -21.63 10.00 11.62
#